data_AF-H0JUA9-F1
#
_entry.id   AF-H0JUA9-F1
#
_cell.length_a   1.000
_cell.length_b   1.000
_cell.length_c   1.000
_cell.angle_alpha   90.00
_cell.angle_beta   90.00
_cell.angle_gamma   90.00
#
_symmetry.space_group_name_H-M   'P 1'
#
loop_
_entity.id
_entity.type
_entity.pdbx_description
1 polymer ?
#
loop_
_entity_poly.entity_id
_entity_poly.type
_entity_poly.pdbx_seq_one_letter_code
_entity_poly.pdbx_strand_id
1 'polypeptide(L)'
;MTARERTSVDARIEPYPVPTPGPALWLLGAHGGSGVSTLAQYWDFADDAKHQWPCGTDREVESPYVVVVCRETIQGLSSAHDLILEHRNRDLACELLGLVTVANAAGAPPKDVRQLRSIVTGAVQAHWSIGWHRFLASAARSSLPTWRALDGVPIQAKGAVIDVPEDVIAAGVGIVTAIQSSLPTLWSVQ
;
A
#
# COMPACT_ATOMS: atom_id res chain seq x y z
N MET A 1 -27.85 0.93 16.20
CA MET A 1 -26.64 0.92 15.35
C MET A 1 -27.08 0.65 13.93
N THR A 2 -27.02 1.65 13.06
CA THR A 2 -27.18 1.46 11.61
C THR A 2 -26.02 0.59 11.10
N ALA A 3 -26.32 -0.39 10.25
CA ALA A 3 -25.29 -1.20 9.62
C ALA A 3 -24.36 -0.28 8.81
N ARG A 4 -23.05 -0.36 9.05
CA ARG A 4 -22.07 0.40 8.25
C ARG A 4 -22.12 -0.13 6.82
N GLU A 5 -22.16 0.78 5.85
CA GLU A 5 -21.99 0.42 4.44
C GLU A 5 -20.60 -0.19 4.24
N ARG A 6 -20.56 -1.39 3.67
CA ARG A 6 -19.31 -2.10 3.40
C ARG A 6 -18.58 -1.40 2.26
N THR A 7 -17.29 -1.17 2.44
CA THR A 7 -16.44 -0.63 1.39
C THR A 7 -16.22 -1.73 0.33
N SER A 8 -16.38 -1.36 -0.94
CA SER A 8 -16.14 -2.22 -2.10
C SER A 8 -15.65 -1.32 -3.23
N VAL A 9 -14.78 -1.85 -4.07
CA VAL A 9 -14.27 -1.11 -5.25
C VAL A 9 -14.36 -1.95 -6.50
N ASP A 10 -14.50 -1.27 -7.65
CA ASP A 10 -14.53 -1.93 -8.95
C ASP A 10 -13.17 -2.56 -9.27
N ALA A 11 -13.19 -3.64 -10.05
CA ALA A 11 -12.00 -4.22 -10.63
C ALA A 11 -11.86 -3.75 -12.08
N ARG A 12 -10.63 -3.40 -12.47
CA ARG A 12 -10.35 -3.05 -13.86
C ARG A 12 -10.43 -4.29 -14.76
N ILE A 13 -10.97 -4.08 -15.95
CA ILE A 13 -10.98 -5.10 -17.02
C ILE A 13 -9.73 -4.94 -17.90
N GLU A 14 -9.29 -3.69 -18.10
CA GLU A 14 -8.10 -3.37 -18.88
C GLU A 14 -6.96 -2.91 -17.96
N PRO A 15 -5.70 -3.20 -18.33
CA PRO A 15 -4.53 -2.69 -17.62
C PRO A 15 -4.54 -1.16 -17.46
N TYR A 16 -3.80 -0.64 -16.48
CA TYR A 16 -3.56 0.81 -16.45
C TYR A 16 -2.70 1.22 -17.66
N PRO A 17 -3.01 2.35 -18.31
CA PRO A 17 -2.15 2.91 -19.34
C PRO A 17 -0.96 3.61 -18.69
N VAL A 18 0.08 2.84 -18.32
CA VAL A 18 1.32 3.34 -17.71
C VAL A 18 2.50 3.23 -18.69
N PRO A 19 3.51 4.12 -18.59
CA PRO A 19 4.75 3.97 -19.34
C PRO A 19 5.43 2.63 -19.00
N THR A 20 6.14 2.04 -19.97
CA THR A 20 6.90 0.81 -19.75
C THR A 20 8.38 1.14 -19.48
N PRO A 21 9.00 0.61 -18.41
CA PRO A 21 8.40 -0.25 -17.39
C PRO A 21 7.46 0.53 -16.45
N GLY A 22 6.30 -0.07 -16.13
CA GLY A 22 5.31 0.49 -15.20
C GLY A 22 5.69 0.23 -13.73
N PRO A 23 4.82 0.60 -12.76
CA PRO A 23 5.07 0.31 -11.35
C PRO A 23 5.11 -1.20 -11.11
N ALA A 24 5.96 -1.64 -10.20
CA ALA A 24 6.03 -3.02 -9.73
C ALA A 24 4.90 -3.36 -8.74
N LEU A 25 4.17 -2.37 -8.22
CA LEU A 25 3.10 -2.54 -7.25
C LEU A 25 2.03 -1.45 -7.35
N TRP A 26 0.79 -1.85 -7.13
CA TRP A 26 -0.33 -0.92 -6.95
C TRP A 26 -0.66 -0.69 -5.48
N LEU A 27 -0.85 0.58 -5.11
CA LEU A 27 -1.32 1.00 -3.80
C LEU A 27 -2.84 1.25 -3.86
N LEU A 28 -3.63 0.34 -3.28
CA LEU A 28 -5.08 0.49 -3.20
C LEU A 28 -5.50 1.15 -1.89
N GLY A 29 -5.90 2.41 -1.95
CA GLY A 29 -6.39 3.14 -0.78
C GLY A 29 -7.77 2.66 -0.33
N ALA A 30 -7.89 2.19 0.92
CA ALA A 30 -9.17 1.76 1.49
C ALA A 30 -10.19 2.90 1.66
N HIS A 31 -9.72 4.14 1.64
CA HIS A 31 -10.53 5.36 1.74
C HIS A 31 -9.71 6.58 1.26
N GLY A 32 -10.39 7.72 1.05
CA GLY A 32 -9.72 8.98 0.79
C GLY A 32 -8.80 9.40 1.95
N GLY A 33 -7.58 9.85 1.64
CA GLY A 33 -6.59 10.23 2.67
C GLY A 33 -5.91 9.06 3.39
N SER A 34 -5.92 7.86 2.80
CA SER A 34 -5.22 6.67 3.33
C SER A 34 -3.70 6.80 3.41
N GLY A 35 -3.10 7.68 2.60
CA GLY A 35 -1.65 7.87 2.49
C GLY A 35 -1.06 7.44 1.15
N VAL A 36 -1.85 6.83 0.25
CA VAL A 36 -1.41 6.31 -1.06
C VAL A 36 -0.54 7.30 -1.83
N SER A 37 -1.03 8.51 -2.09
CA SER A 37 -0.27 9.51 -2.88
C SER A 37 1.04 9.93 -2.23
N THR A 38 1.14 9.85 -0.90
CA THR A 38 2.39 10.16 -0.19
C THR A 38 3.38 9.01 -0.31
N LEU A 39 2.91 7.77 -0.21
CA LEU A 39 3.74 6.57 -0.34
C LEU A 39 4.21 6.35 -1.78
N ALA A 40 3.34 6.57 -2.78
CA ALA A 40 3.72 6.55 -4.19
C ALA A 40 4.79 7.60 -4.54
N GLN A 41 4.81 8.74 -3.84
CA GLN A 41 5.90 9.71 -3.99
C GLN A 41 7.25 9.18 -3.45
N TYR A 42 7.21 8.39 -2.37
CA TYR A 42 8.42 7.83 -1.76
C TYR A 42 8.94 6.59 -2.50
N TRP A 43 8.09 5.77 -3.09
CA TRP A 43 8.49 4.50 -3.70
C TRP A 43 8.35 4.57 -5.22
N ASP A 44 9.46 4.66 -5.95
CA ASP A 44 9.44 4.74 -7.43
C ASP A 44 8.81 3.51 -8.10
N PHE A 45 8.78 2.39 -7.39
CA PHE A 45 8.26 1.11 -7.85
C PHE A 45 6.76 0.95 -7.58
N ALA A 46 6.09 1.93 -6.97
CA ALA A 46 4.68 1.84 -6.62
C ALA A 46 3.87 3.03 -7.17
N ASP A 47 2.62 2.79 -7.57
CA ASP A 47 1.71 3.84 -8.02
C ASP A 47 0.28 3.64 -7.46
N ASP A 48 -0.55 4.68 -7.53
CA ASP A 48 -1.92 4.70 -7.04
C ASP A 48 -2.84 3.83 -7.91
N ALA A 49 -3.54 2.88 -7.30
CA ALA A 49 -4.56 2.06 -7.96
C ALA A 49 -5.85 2.83 -8.29
N LYS A 50 -5.93 4.13 -7.98
CA LYS A 50 -7.07 5.02 -8.27
C LYS A 50 -8.39 4.47 -7.74
N HIS A 51 -8.32 3.83 -6.57
CA HIS A 51 -9.48 3.22 -5.90
C HIS A 51 -10.18 2.14 -6.74
N GLN A 52 -9.41 1.37 -7.51
CA GLN A 52 -9.88 0.20 -8.26
C GLN A 52 -8.90 -0.96 -8.06
N TRP A 53 -9.40 -2.20 -8.09
CA TRP A 53 -8.52 -3.36 -8.15
C TRP A 53 -7.79 -3.39 -9.51
N PRO A 54 -6.45 -3.60 -9.53
CA PRO A 54 -5.68 -3.83 -10.75
C PRO A 54 -6.27 -4.96 -11.60
N CYS A 55 -6.11 -4.89 -12.93
CA CYS A 55 -6.63 -5.93 -13.82
C CYS A 55 -5.90 -7.25 -13.57
N GLY A 56 -4.57 -7.22 -13.51
CA GLY A 56 -3.72 -8.36 -13.13
C GLY A 56 -3.68 -9.52 -14.13
N THR A 57 -4.39 -9.44 -15.25
CA THR A 57 -4.40 -10.48 -16.30
C THR A 57 -3.32 -10.31 -17.36
N ASP A 58 -2.87 -9.07 -17.63
CA ASP A 58 -1.80 -8.76 -18.59
C ASP A 58 -0.51 -8.34 -17.85
N ARG A 59 0.26 -9.35 -17.44
CA ARG A 59 1.43 -9.20 -16.56
C ARG A 59 2.66 -8.59 -17.25
N GLU A 60 2.66 -8.52 -18.57
CA GLU A 60 3.73 -7.84 -19.33
C GLU A 60 3.49 -6.33 -19.37
N VAL A 61 2.22 -5.89 -19.30
CA VAL A 61 1.83 -4.49 -19.36
C VAL A 61 1.67 -3.88 -17.96
N GLU A 62 1.15 -4.62 -17.00
CA GLU A 62 0.82 -4.15 -15.66
C GLU A 62 1.32 -5.12 -14.58
N SER A 63 1.80 -4.59 -13.44
CA SER A 63 2.07 -5.43 -12.27
C SER A 63 0.79 -6.09 -11.73
N PRO A 64 0.78 -7.41 -11.49
CA PRO A 64 -0.35 -8.08 -10.86
C PRO A 64 -0.44 -7.80 -9.36
N TYR A 65 0.56 -7.17 -8.75
CA TYR A 65 0.66 -7.04 -7.30
C TYR A 65 -0.05 -5.81 -6.76
N VAL A 66 -0.77 -5.98 -5.65
CA VAL A 66 -1.45 -4.90 -4.95
C VAL A 66 -1.26 -5.00 -3.44
N VAL A 67 -1.18 -3.84 -2.78
CA VAL A 67 -1.33 -3.74 -1.32
C VAL A 67 -2.47 -2.80 -0.99
N VAL A 68 -3.24 -3.14 0.05
CA VAL A 68 -4.23 -2.21 0.60
C VAL A 68 -3.54 -1.22 1.52
N VAL A 69 -3.89 0.07 1.44
CA VAL A 69 -3.36 1.13 2.30
C VAL A 69 -4.49 1.77 3.08
N CYS A 70 -4.31 1.95 4.39
CA CYS A 70 -5.31 2.61 5.23
C CYS A 70 -4.71 3.45 6.35
N ARG A 71 -5.48 4.43 6.83
CA ARG A 71 -5.17 5.11 8.09
C ARG A 71 -5.60 4.25 9.28
N GLU A 72 -4.83 4.29 10.36
CA GLU A 72 -5.17 3.65 11.64
C GLU A 72 -6.28 4.41 12.38
N THR A 73 -7.48 4.31 11.83
CA THR A 73 -8.75 4.74 12.43
C THR A 73 -9.72 3.57 12.39
N ILE A 74 -10.80 3.61 13.18
CA ILE A 74 -11.83 2.56 13.13
C ILE A 74 -12.41 2.43 11.72
N GLN A 75 -12.71 3.56 11.07
CA GLN A 75 -13.22 3.57 9.70
C GLN A 75 -12.18 3.03 8.71
N GLY A 76 -10.93 3.50 8.78
CA GLY A 76 -9.90 3.11 7.83
C GLY A 76 -9.57 1.62 7.89
N LEU A 77 -9.43 1.07 9.10
CA LEU A 77 -9.21 -0.36 9.30
C LEU A 77 -10.44 -1.20 8.90
N SER A 78 -11.66 -0.73 9.19
CA SER A 78 -12.89 -1.42 8.80
C SER A 78 -13.08 -1.46 7.28
N SER A 79 -12.69 -0.39 6.57
CA SER A 79 -12.70 -0.35 5.11
C SER A 79 -11.62 -1.24 4.51
N ALA A 80 -10.42 -1.24 5.09
CA ALA A 80 -9.35 -2.14 4.66
C ALA A 80 -9.76 -3.61 4.82
N HIS A 81 -10.40 -3.96 5.93
CA HIS A 81 -10.90 -5.30 6.17
C HIS A 81 -11.94 -5.73 5.13
N ASP A 82 -12.88 -4.83 4.77
CA ASP A 82 -13.86 -5.14 3.73
C ASP A 82 -13.17 -5.46 2.39
N LEU A 83 -12.17 -4.66 1.98
CA LEU A 83 -11.41 -4.88 0.75
C LEU A 83 -10.58 -6.17 0.77
N ILE A 84 -9.96 -6.48 1.91
CA ILE A 84 -9.23 -7.74 2.08
C ILE A 84 -10.18 -8.95 1.93
N LEU A 85 -11.37 -8.88 2.54
CA LEU A 85 -12.38 -9.92 2.38
C LEU A 85 -12.97 -9.94 0.98
N GLU A 86 -13.12 -8.79 0.34
CA GLU A 86 -13.58 -8.68 -1.04
C GLU A 86 -12.63 -9.41 -2.01
N HIS A 87 -11.33 -9.13 -1.93
CA HIS A 87 -10.30 -9.80 -2.74
C HIS A 87 -10.36 -11.31 -2.59
N ARG A 88 -10.44 -11.80 -1.34
CA ARG A 88 -10.54 -13.23 -1.02
C ARG A 88 -11.79 -13.91 -1.58
N ASN A 89 -12.89 -13.17 -1.76
CA ASN A 89 -14.18 -13.74 -2.16
C ASN A 89 -14.52 -13.52 -3.64
N ARG A 90 -13.85 -12.60 -4.35
CA ARG A 90 -14.17 -12.19 -5.73
C ARG A 90 -13.32 -12.83 -6.83
N ASP A 91 -12.41 -13.76 -6.49
CA ASP A 91 -11.50 -14.41 -7.45
C ASP A 91 -10.80 -13.39 -8.37
N LEU A 92 -10.27 -12.32 -7.78
CA LEU A 92 -9.60 -11.26 -8.52
C LEU A 92 -8.25 -11.76 -9.05
N ALA A 93 -7.93 -11.41 -10.30
CA ALA A 93 -6.69 -11.86 -10.95
C ALA A 93 -5.42 -11.18 -10.40
N CYS A 94 -5.55 -10.01 -9.76
CA CYS A 94 -4.44 -9.37 -9.05
C CYS A 94 -4.14 -10.09 -7.73
N GLU A 95 -2.88 -10.05 -7.30
CA GLU A 95 -2.39 -10.69 -6.08
C GLU A 95 -2.26 -9.66 -4.95
N LEU A 96 -3.05 -9.84 -3.89
CA LEU A 96 -2.98 -9.02 -2.68
C LEU A 96 -1.80 -9.47 -1.81
N LEU A 97 -0.71 -8.70 -1.83
CA LEU A 97 0.50 -9.00 -1.04
C LEU A 97 0.34 -8.68 0.45
N GLY A 98 -0.50 -7.71 0.80
CA GLY A 98 -0.70 -7.36 2.21
C GLY A 98 -1.36 -6.01 2.47
N LEU A 99 -1.13 -5.51 3.68
CA LEU A 99 -1.69 -4.26 4.20
C LEU A 99 -0.58 -3.29 4.63
N VAL A 100 -0.70 -2.03 4.23
CA VAL A 100 0.04 -0.90 4.79
C VAL A 100 -0.88 -0.09 5.70
N THR A 101 -0.50 0.06 6.98
CA THR A 101 -1.21 0.97 7.90
C THR A 101 -0.40 2.24 8.11
N VAL A 102 -1.09 3.39 8.18
CA VAL A 102 -0.46 4.69 8.45
C VAL A 102 -1.03 5.24 9.77
N ALA A 103 -0.18 5.59 10.74
CA ALA A 103 -0.57 5.84 12.12
C ALA A 103 -1.27 7.19 12.35
N ASN A 104 -2.60 7.25 12.55
CA ASN A 104 -3.39 8.51 12.52
C ASN A 104 -2.83 9.72 13.29
N ALA A 105 -2.13 9.50 14.40
CA ALA A 105 -1.51 10.54 15.21
C ALA A 105 -0.19 10.05 15.81
N ALA A 106 0.56 10.97 16.42
CA ALA A 106 1.74 10.63 17.20
C ALA A 106 1.38 9.74 18.40
N GLY A 107 2.27 8.82 18.73
CA GLY A 107 2.13 7.93 19.89
C GLY A 107 1.24 6.71 19.63
N ALA A 108 0.87 6.03 20.71
CA ALA A 108 0.10 4.78 20.61
C ALA A 108 -1.35 5.07 20.20
N PRO A 109 -1.91 4.34 19.20
CA PRO A 109 -3.33 4.46 18.84
C PRO A 109 -4.24 4.09 20.01
N PRO A 110 -5.49 4.57 20.09
CA PRO A 110 -6.47 4.14 21.09
C PRO A 110 -6.66 2.61 21.11
N LYS A 111 -7.09 2.05 22.27
CA LYS A 111 -7.22 0.60 22.48
C LYS A 111 -8.03 -0.07 21.37
N ASP A 112 -9.18 0.50 21.03
CA ASP A 112 -10.11 -0.06 20.04
C ASP A 112 -9.48 -0.11 18.63
N VAL A 113 -8.69 0.91 18.27
CA VAL A 113 -7.93 0.93 17.02
C VAL A 113 -6.86 -0.15 17.01
N ARG A 114 -6.13 -0.35 18.12
CA ARG A 114 -5.12 -1.42 18.22
C ARG A 114 -5.74 -2.81 18.12
N GLN A 115 -6.88 -3.02 18.77
CA GLN A 115 -7.61 -4.28 18.73
C GLN A 115 -8.10 -4.58 17.32
N LEU A 116 -8.75 -3.60 16.67
CA LEU A 116 -9.19 -3.77 15.29
C LEU A 116 -8.01 -4.00 14.35
N ARG A 117 -6.91 -3.25 14.50
CA ARG A 117 -5.69 -3.46 13.71
C ARG A 117 -5.20 -4.90 13.83
N SER A 118 -5.13 -5.45 15.04
CA SER A 118 -4.72 -6.85 15.26
C SER A 118 -5.60 -7.85 14.53
N ILE A 119 -6.91 -7.60 14.43
CA ILE A 119 -7.84 -8.46 13.69
C ILE A 119 -7.56 -8.36 12.19
N VAL A 120 -7.47 -7.14 11.66
CA VAL A 120 -7.28 -6.90 10.22
C VAL A 120 -5.91 -7.41 9.75
N THR A 121 -4.85 -7.22 10.53
CA THR A 121 -3.52 -7.75 10.20
C THR A 121 -3.46 -9.27 10.21
N GLY A 122 -4.31 -9.93 11.01
CA GLY A 122 -4.47 -11.39 10.96
C GLY A 122 -5.15 -11.91 9.69
N ALA A 123 -5.76 -11.02 8.90
CA ALA A 123 -6.43 -11.34 7.64
C ALA A 123 -5.53 -11.10 6.40
N VAL A 124 -4.23 -10.85 6.55
CA VAL A 124 -3.29 -10.67 5.43
C VAL A 124 -2.00 -11.46 5.67
N GLN A 125 -1.27 -11.75 4.59
CA GLN A 125 0.01 -12.47 4.69
C GLN A 125 1.14 -11.57 5.21
N ALA A 126 1.11 -10.29 4.85
CA ALA A 126 2.09 -9.30 5.30
C ALA A 126 1.42 -8.00 5.76
N HIS A 127 2.04 -7.36 6.74
CA HIS A 127 1.65 -6.06 7.27
C HIS A 127 2.87 -5.17 7.42
N TRP A 128 2.77 -3.94 6.91
CA TRP A 128 3.77 -2.90 7.10
C TRP A 128 3.12 -1.68 7.76
N SER A 129 3.83 -1.07 8.71
CA SER A 129 3.31 0.07 9.47
C SER A 129 4.18 1.30 9.23
N ILE A 130 3.52 2.39 8.88
CA ILE A 130 4.11 3.72 8.72
C ILE A 130 3.68 4.57 9.91
N GLY A 131 4.65 5.07 10.65
CA GLY A 131 4.47 5.95 11.78
C GLY A 131 3.94 7.33 11.40
N TRP A 132 3.72 8.14 12.44
CA TRP A 132 3.35 9.54 12.26
C TRP A 132 4.60 10.40 12.11
N HIS A 133 4.70 11.09 10.99
CA HIS A 133 5.83 11.98 10.67
C HIS A 133 5.38 13.43 10.64
N ARG A 134 5.75 14.21 11.66
CA ARG A 134 5.29 15.60 11.83
C ARG A 134 5.52 16.47 10.60
N PHE A 135 6.67 16.31 9.94
CA PHE A 135 7.06 17.16 8.81
C PHE A 135 6.12 17.00 7.60
N LEU A 136 5.44 15.86 7.46
CA LEU A 136 4.47 15.63 6.38
C LEU A 136 3.26 16.55 6.46
N ALA A 137 2.96 17.12 7.64
CA ALA A 137 1.87 18.09 7.78
C ALA A 137 2.17 19.44 7.10
N SER A 138 3.46 19.76 6.90
CA SER A 138 3.90 21.04 6.31
C SER A 138 4.66 20.88 4.99
N ALA A 139 5.14 19.68 4.67
CA ALA A 139 5.84 19.42 3.43
C ALA A 139 4.88 19.38 2.23
N ALA A 140 5.26 20.02 1.13
CA ALA A 140 4.60 19.77 -0.14
C ALA A 140 4.93 18.34 -0.59
N ARG A 141 3.96 17.61 -1.15
CA ARG A 141 4.21 16.25 -1.65
C ARG A 141 5.33 16.23 -2.69
N SER A 142 5.35 17.21 -3.59
CA SER A 142 6.38 17.36 -4.62
C SER A 142 7.78 17.67 -4.07
N SER A 143 7.91 18.04 -2.79
CA SER A 143 9.22 18.23 -2.14
C SER A 143 9.70 16.99 -1.39
N LEU A 144 8.93 15.90 -1.36
CA LEU A 144 9.35 14.66 -0.73
C LEU A 144 10.32 13.90 -1.65
N PRO A 145 11.38 13.29 -1.10
CA PRO A 145 12.31 12.49 -1.89
C PRO A 145 11.60 11.25 -2.45
N THR A 146 12.04 10.82 -3.62
CA THR A 146 11.65 9.54 -4.22
C THR A 146 12.82 8.58 -4.05
N TRP A 147 12.55 7.44 -3.42
CA TRP A 147 13.48 6.33 -3.31
C TRP A 147 13.26 5.34 -4.44
N ARG A 148 14.35 5.01 -5.12
CA ARG A 148 14.39 3.94 -6.12
C ARG A 148 14.88 2.64 -5.52
N ALA A 149 14.07 1.58 -5.61
CA ALA A 149 14.46 0.28 -5.05
C ALA A 149 15.78 -0.26 -5.64
N LEU A 150 16.07 0.09 -6.90
CA LEU A 150 17.29 -0.29 -7.61
C LEU A 150 18.55 0.39 -7.08
N ASP A 151 18.41 1.55 -6.42
CA ASP A 151 19.55 2.29 -5.83
C ASP A 151 19.98 1.70 -4.47
N GLY A 152 19.31 0.63 -4.02
CA GLY A 152 19.53 0.01 -2.71
C GLY A 152 18.82 0.77 -1.58
N VAL A 153 19.15 0.45 -0.34
CA VAL A 153 18.55 1.11 0.84
C VAL A 153 19.07 2.55 0.93
N PRO A 154 18.19 3.58 1.04
CA PRO A 154 18.63 4.97 1.09
C PRO A 154 19.58 5.23 2.25
N ILE A 155 20.72 5.83 1.95
CA ILE A 155 21.65 6.31 2.96
C ILE A 155 21.17 7.70 3.40
N GLN A 156 20.83 7.82 4.69
CA GLN A 156 20.41 9.08 5.29
C GLN A 156 21.53 10.12 5.16
N ALA A 157 21.33 11.15 4.34
CA ALA A 157 22.38 12.10 4.01
C ALA A 157 22.44 13.22 5.04
N LYS A 158 23.64 13.48 5.57
CA LYS A 158 23.84 14.59 6.51
C LYS A 158 23.53 15.92 5.82
N GLY A 159 22.44 16.57 6.23
CA GLY A 159 22.04 17.89 5.72
C GLY A 159 20.91 17.87 4.67
N ALA A 160 20.30 16.71 4.40
CA ALA A 160 19.07 16.67 3.61
C ALA A 160 17.94 17.44 4.32
N VAL A 161 17.14 18.18 3.54
CA VAL A 161 16.01 18.96 4.07
C VAL A 161 14.87 18.05 4.51
N ILE A 162 14.64 16.97 3.74
CA ILE A 162 13.68 15.91 4.03
C ILE A 162 14.28 14.60 3.53
N ASP A 163 14.44 13.62 4.42
CA ASP A 163 14.84 12.26 4.07
C ASP A 163 13.61 11.33 3.96
N VAL A 164 13.84 10.15 3.38
CA VAL A 164 12.86 9.05 3.42
C VAL A 164 12.86 8.47 4.84
N PRO A 165 11.71 8.45 5.55
CA PRO A 165 11.66 7.93 6.91
C PRO A 165 12.05 6.45 7.01
N GLU A 166 12.67 6.04 8.12
CA GLU A 166 13.16 4.67 8.33
C GLU A 166 12.06 3.61 8.21
N ASP A 167 10.84 3.90 8.68
CA ASP A 167 9.69 3.00 8.57
C ASP A 167 9.14 2.90 7.15
N VAL A 168 9.20 3.98 6.36
CA VAL A 168 8.89 4.00 4.93
C VAL A 168 9.93 3.19 4.15
N ILE A 169 11.21 3.28 4.52
CA ILE A 169 12.27 2.43 3.96
C ILE A 169 12.00 0.97 4.31
N ALA A 170 11.80 0.64 5.57
CA ALA A 170 11.57 -0.73 6.04
C ALA A 170 10.34 -1.36 5.38
N ALA A 171 9.25 -0.61 5.26
CA ALA A 171 8.04 -1.04 4.55
C ALA A 171 8.32 -1.30 3.07
N GLY A 172 9.01 -0.39 2.37
CA GLY A 172 9.33 -0.59 0.96
C GLY A 172 10.26 -1.78 0.72
N VAL A 173 11.27 -2.00 1.59
CA VAL A 173 12.12 -3.21 1.53
C VAL A 173 11.29 -4.48 1.72
N GLY A 174 10.41 -4.49 2.72
CA GLY A 174 9.53 -5.63 2.99
C GLY A 174 8.57 -5.93 1.83
N ILE A 175 8.06 -4.89 1.18
CA ILE A 175 7.20 -5.00 0.00
C ILE A 175 7.96 -5.55 -1.20
N VAL A 176 9.15 -5.02 -1.50
CA VAL A 176 10.02 -5.55 -2.58
C VAL A 176 10.37 -7.02 -2.32
N THR A 177 10.62 -7.38 -1.06
CA THR A 177 10.86 -8.78 -0.66
C THR A 177 9.63 -9.66 -0.90
N ALA A 178 8.42 -9.15 -0.61
CA ALA A 178 7.17 -9.86 -0.88
C ALA A 178 6.96 -10.06 -2.40
N ILE A 179 7.19 -9.02 -3.20
CA ILE A 179 7.14 -9.10 -4.68
C ILE A 179 8.10 -10.19 -5.17
N GLN A 180 9.36 -10.15 -4.73
CA GLN A 180 10.39 -11.13 -5.12
C GLN A 180 9.99 -12.56 -4.72
N SER A 181 9.38 -12.73 -3.55
CA SER A 181 8.89 -14.03 -3.08
C SER A 181 7.72 -14.57 -3.89
N SER A 182 6.92 -13.69 -4.50
CA SER A 182 5.81 -14.03 -5.39
C SER A 182 6.22 -14.15 -6.87
N LEU A 183 7.47 -13.89 -7.26
CA LEU A 183 7.92 -14.05 -8.65
C LEU A 183 7.85 -15.51 -9.15
N PRO A 184 8.22 -16.54 -8.37
CA PRO A 184 8.15 -17.93 -8.85
C PRO A 184 6.73 -18.35 -9.25
N THR A 185 5.70 -17.87 -8.55
CA THR A 185 4.30 -18.18 -8.85
C THR A 185 3.78 -17.40 -10.07
N LEU A 186 4.45 -16.31 -10.47
CA LEU A 186 4.03 -15.44 -11.56
C LEU A 186 4.10 -16.13 -12.94
N TRP A 187 4.95 -17.14 -13.11
CA TRP A 187 5.06 -17.94 -14.35
C TRP A 187 4.70 -19.42 -14.17
N SER A 188 4.23 -19.82 -12.99
CA SER A 188 3.91 -21.23 -12.68
C SER A 188 2.56 -21.70 -13.22
N VAL A 189 1.79 -20.82 -13.87
CA VAL A 189 0.52 -21.16 -14.51
C VAL A 189 0.76 -21.21 -16.02
N GLN A 190 1.24 -22.36 -16.50
CA GLN A 190 1.19 -22.78 -17.92
C GLN A 190 0.42 -24.09 -18.03
#